data_AF-A0A6B3GHZ4-F1
#
_entry.id   AF-A0A6B3GHZ4-F1
#
_cell.length_a   1.000
_cell.length_b   1.000
_cell.length_c   1.000
_cell.angle_alpha   90.00
_cell.angle_beta   90.00
_cell.angle_gamma   90.00
#
_symmetry.space_group_name_H-M   'P 1'
#
loop_
_entity.id
_entity.type
_entity.pdbx_description
1 polymer ?
#
loop_
_entity_poly.entity_id
_entity_poly.type
_entity_poly.pdbx_seq_one_letter_code
_entity_poly.pdbx_strand_id
1 'polypeptide(L)'
;ELAERVTGYHVHRGALASMQRKPLPAADELLATARRVVVMESVNDHTNIGAIFRSAAALGMDAVLLSPDCADPLYRRSVKVSMGAVFSVPYARLEAWPKGLEAVREAGFRLLALTPDAKATSIDEAAPHRLERVALMLGAEGDGLST
;
A
#
# COMPACT_ATOMS: atom_id res chain seq x y z
N GLU A 1 -4.05 -13.73 30.71
CA GLU A 1 -2.98 -14.62 31.23
C GLU A 1 -2.28 -15.48 30.18
N LEU A 2 -2.78 -16.66 29.75
CA LEU A 2 -2.03 -17.52 28.80
C LEU A 2 -1.73 -16.81 27.47
N ALA A 3 -2.73 -16.15 26.88
CA ALA A 3 -2.59 -15.41 25.63
C ALA A 3 -1.52 -14.31 25.72
N GLU A 4 -1.50 -13.53 26.81
CA GLU A 4 -0.48 -12.50 27.06
C GLU A 4 0.93 -13.06 27.24
N ARG A 5 1.09 -14.19 27.93
CA ARG A 5 2.39 -14.84 28.08
C ARG A 5 2.94 -15.32 26.73
N VAL A 6 2.06 -15.78 25.84
CA VAL A 6 2.44 -16.27 24.51
C VAL A 6 2.77 -15.13 23.55
N THR A 7 2.03 -14.02 23.61
CA THR A 7 2.21 -12.90 22.67
C THR A 7 3.18 -11.82 23.14
N GLY A 8 3.44 -11.73 24.45
CA GLY A 8 4.26 -10.66 25.05
C GLY A 8 3.54 -9.30 25.14
N TYR A 9 2.22 -9.26 24.96
CA TYR A 9 1.40 -8.05 25.10
C TYR A 9 -0.06 -8.36 25.43
N HIS A 10 -0.81 -7.36 25.93
CA HIS A 10 -2.23 -7.50 26.22
C HIS A 10 -3.06 -7.81 24.96
N VAL A 11 -3.73 -8.96 24.97
CA VAL A 11 -4.62 -9.38 23.89
C VAL A 11 -6.02 -8.83 24.14
N HIS A 12 -6.41 -7.83 23.37
CA HIS A 12 -7.77 -7.28 23.46
C HIS A 12 -8.79 -8.30 22.93
N ARG A 13 -9.85 -8.56 23.71
CA ARG A 13 -11.00 -9.42 23.35
C ARG A 13 -10.73 -10.94 23.28
N GLY A 14 -9.60 -11.41 23.81
CA GLY A 14 -9.37 -12.83 24.14
C GLY A 14 -9.20 -13.80 22.96
N ALA A 15 -9.19 -13.32 21.71
CA ALA A 15 -8.98 -14.15 20.53
C ALA A 15 -7.55 -13.98 19.98
N LEU A 16 -6.92 -15.10 19.63
CA LEU A 16 -5.63 -15.15 18.92
C LEU A 16 -5.74 -16.07 17.72
N ALA A 17 -5.10 -15.68 16.63
CA ALA A 17 -4.96 -16.50 15.43
C ALA A 17 -3.49 -16.53 15.02
N SER A 18 -3.00 -17.71 14.67
CA SER A 18 -1.75 -17.90 13.96
C SER A 18 -2.09 -18.23 12.51
N MET A 19 -1.51 -17.51 11.57
CA MET A 19 -1.81 -17.63 10.15
C MET A 19 -0.53 -17.88 9.36
N GLN A 20 -0.62 -18.73 8.35
CA GLN A 20 0.48 -18.90 7.39
C GLN A 20 0.52 -17.70 6.45
N ARG A 21 1.68 -17.05 6.33
CA ARG A 21 1.91 -16.03 5.30
C ARG A 21 1.96 -16.71 3.95
N LYS A 22 1.06 -16.33 3.05
CA LYS A 22 1.12 -16.75 1.64
C LYS A 22 2.25 -16.01 0.92
N PRO A 23 2.88 -16.62 -0.09
CA PRO A 23 3.71 -15.88 -1.04
C PRO A 23 2.93 -14.69 -1.61
N LEU A 24 3.59 -13.56 -1.82
CA LEU A 24 2.97 -12.42 -2.48
C LEU A 24 2.78 -12.74 -3.96
N PRO A 25 1.68 -12.29 -4.58
CA PRO A 25 1.55 -12.32 -6.03
C PRO A 25 2.63 -11.45 -6.67
N ALA A 26 2.97 -11.76 -7.91
CA ALA A 26 3.80 -10.88 -8.71
C ALA A 26 3.04 -9.59 -9.07
N ALA A 27 3.76 -8.49 -9.28
CA ALA A 27 3.12 -7.19 -9.53
C ALA A 27 2.33 -7.17 -10.85
N ASP A 28 2.81 -7.88 -11.88
CA ASP A 28 2.17 -8.05 -13.18
C ASP A 28 0.82 -8.78 -13.07
N GLU A 29 0.71 -9.80 -12.22
CA GLU A 29 -0.56 -10.49 -11.94
C GLU A 29 -1.63 -9.52 -11.42
N LEU A 30 -1.25 -8.62 -10.49
CA LEU A 30 -2.18 -7.61 -9.97
C LEU A 30 -2.51 -6.55 -11.03
N LEU A 31 -1.51 -6.08 -11.77
CA LEU A 31 -1.66 -5.04 -12.80
C LEU A 31 -2.53 -5.51 -13.97
N ALA A 32 -2.57 -6.81 -14.29
CA ALA A 32 -3.38 -7.34 -15.37
C ALA A 32 -4.88 -7.01 -15.19
N THR A 33 -5.39 -7.15 -13.97
CA THR A 33 -6.83 -6.95 -13.66
C THR A 33 -7.15 -5.64 -12.97
N ALA A 34 -6.19 -5.03 -12.27
CA ALA A 34 -6.41 -3.78 -11.55
C ALA A 34 -6.67 -2.59 -12.49
N ARG A 35 -7.38 -1.59 -11.99
CA ARG A 35 -7.60 -0.29 -12.65
C ARG A 35 -7.18 0.87 -11.76
N ARG A 36 -7.21 0.69 -10.44
CA ARG A 36 -6.81 1.70 -9.46
C ARG A 36 -5.80 1.09 -8.50
N VAL A 37 -4.58 1.62 -8.53
CA VAL A 37 -3.47 1.10 -7.73
C VAL A 37 -2.88 2.22 -6.88
N VAL A 38 -2.49 1.90 -5.67
CA VAL A 38 -1.63 2.75 -4.84
C VAL A 38 -0.21 2.24 -4.95
N VAL A 39 0.76 3.11 -5.22
CA VAL A 39 2.18 2.79 -5.21
C VAL A 39 2.82 3.52 -4.04
N MET A 40 3.49 2.80 -3.16
CA MET A 40 4.13 3.36 -1.97
C MET A 40 5.65 3.30 -2.14
N GLU A 41 6.31 4.44 -1.98
CA GLU A 41 7.76 4.57 -1.95
C GLU A 41 8.22 4.86 -0.53
N SER A 42 9.11 4.03 0.00
CA SER A 42 9.85 4.26 1.25
C SER A 42 8.97 4.53 2.49
N VAL A 43 7.72 4.08 2.51
CA VAL A 43 6.82 4.28 3.65
C VAL A 43 7.17 3.27 4.75
N ASN A 44 7.89 3.77 5.76
CA ASN A 44 8.49 2.94 6.81
C ASN A 44 7.76 3.00 8.16
N ASP A 45 6.82 3.93 8.33
CA ASP A 45 5.96 3.93 9.51
C ASP A 45 4.80 2.94 9.34
N HIS A 46 4.70 2.01 10.29
CA HIS A 46 3.69 0.96 10.28
C HIS A 46 2.27 1.49 10.50
N THR A 47 2.11 2.65 11.16
CA THR A 47 0.82 3.32 11.32
C THR A 47 0.35 3.85 9.97
N ASN A 48 1.24 4.51 9.22
CA ASN A 48 0.99 5.02 7.88
C ASN A 48 0.67 3.90 6.90
N ILE A 49 1.41 2.78 6.90
CA ILE A 49 1.07 1.58 6.13
C ILE A 49 -0.36 1.14 6.43
N GLY A 50 -0.71 0.96 7.71
CA GLY A 50 -2.05 0.52 8.09
C GLY A 50 -3.13 1.50 7.66
N ALA A 51 -2.89 2.80 7.82
CA ALA A 51 -3.82 3.86 7.42
C ALA A 51 -4.04 3.87 5.91
N ILE A 52 -2.97 3.75 5.11
CA ILE A 52 -3.03 3.71 3.64
C ILE A 52 -3.81 2.48 3.17
N PHE A 53 -3.57 1.29 3.72
CA PHE A 53 -4.35 0.09 3.37
C PHE A 53 -5.84 0.23 3.70
N ARG A 54 -6.17 0.82 4.85
CA ARG A 54 -7.57 1.10 5.21
C ARG A 54 -8.21 2.10 4.26
N SER A 55 -7.50 3.16 3.90
CA SER A 55 -7.97 4.15 2.93
C SER A 55 -8.13 3.55 1.54
N ALA A 56 -7.18 2.72 1.11
CA ALA A 56 -7.24 2.00 -0.16
C ALA A 56 -8.50 1.13 -0.25
N ALA A 57 -8.80 0.36 0.80
CA ALA A 57 -10.04 -0.42 0.87
C ALA A 57 -11.30 0.47 0.81
N ALA A 58 -11.31 1.57 1.57
CA ALA A 58 -12.47 2.47 1.62
C ALA A 58 -12.70 3.25 0.31
N LEU A 59 -11.64 3.55 -0.43
CA LEU A 59 -11.68 4.28 -1.70
C LEU A 59 -11.83 3.38 -2.92
N GLY A 60 -11.91 2.05 -2.73
CA GLY A 60 -12.06 1.09 -3.83
C GLY A 60 -10.82 0.99 -4.72
N MET A 61 -9.63 1.01 -4.10
CA MET A 61 -8.38 0.67 -4.79
C MET A 61 -8.28 -0.84 -4.96
N ASP A 62 -7.85 -1.29 -6.13
CA ASP A 62 -7.79 -2.71 -6.49
C ASP A 62 -6.53 -3.39 -5.93
N ALA A 63 -5.43 -2.64 -5.80
CA ALA A 63 -4.17 -3.17 -5.28
C ALA A 63 -3.25 -2.09 -4.69
N VAL A 64 -2.28 -2.53 -3.88
CA VAL A 64 -1.16 -1.74 -3.37
C VAL A 64 0.16 -2.32 -3.88
N LEU A 65 1.04 -1.50 -4.42
CA LEU A 65 2.41 -1.86 -4.78
C LEU A 65 3.36 -1.16 -3.83
N LEU A 66 4.30 -1.90 -3.25
CA LEU A 66 5.29 -1.37 -2.32
C LEU A 66 6.69 -1.38 -2.95
N SER A 67 7.46 -0.31 -2.77
CA SER A 67 8.90 -0.33 -3.03
C SER A 67 9.62 -1.34 -2.11
N PRO A 68 10.87 -1.76 -2.43
CA PRO A 68 11.60 -2.75 -1.64
C PRO A 68 11.74 -2.40 -0.16
N ASP A 69 11.89 -1.11 0.14
CA ASP A 69 12.23 -0.59 1.45
C ASP A 69 11.01 -0.30 2.34
N CYS A 70 9.78 -0.26 1.79
CA CYS A 70 8.56 -0.08 2.58
C CYS A 70 8.41 -1.13 3.70
N ALA A 71 7.91 -0.69 4.84
CA ALA A 71 7.60 -1.55 5.98
C ALA A 71 6.60 -2.67 5.63
N ASP A 72 6.63 -3.76 6.41
CA ASP A 72 5.79 -4.92 6.15
C ASP A 72 4.31 -4.66 6.52
N PRO A 73 3.35 -4.80 5.58
CA PRO A 73 1.92 -4.65 5.87
C PRO A 73 1.40 -5.61 6.94
N LEU A 74 2.06 -6.76 7.15
CA LEU A 74 1.67 -7.75 8.14
C LEU A 74 2.26 -7.51 9.53
N TYR A 75 3.00 -6.42 9.73
CA TYR A 75 3.43 -6.04 11.06
C TYR A 75 2.21 -5.73 11.95
N ARG A 76 2.26 -6.15 13.22
CA ARG A 76 1.13 -6.07 14.16
C ARG A 76 0.45 -4.69 14.21
N ARG A 77 1.23 -3.61 14.10
CA ARG A 77 0.71 -2.24 14.16
C ARG A 77 -0.05 -1.90 12.88
N SER A 78 0.46 -2.27 11.71
CA SER A 78 -0.20 -2.10 10.41
C SER A 78 -1.50 -2.91 10.34
N VAL A 79 -1.50 -4.15 10.82
CA VAL A 79 -2.71 -4.99 10.92
C VAL A 79 -3.78 -4.32 11.79
N LYS A 80 -3.39 -3.84 12.97
CA LYS A 80 -4.32 -3.17 13.90
C LYS A 80 -4.89 -1.87 13.32
N VAL A 81 -4.05 -1.01 12.77
CA VAL A 81 -4.46 0.32 12.27
C VAL A 81 -5.30 0.20 11.00
N SER A 82 -5.00 -0.76 10.14
CA SER A 82 -5.77 -1.02 8.93
C SER A 82 -7.17 -1.58 9.18
N MET A 83 -7.48 -1.96 10.43
CA MET A 83 -8.69 -2.70 10.79
C MET A 83 -8.82 -4.02 9.98
N GLY A 84 -7.69 -4.67 9.70
CA GLY A 84 -7.63 -5.91 8.93
C GLY A 84 -7.65 -5.74 7.40
N ALA A 85 -7.73 -4.51 6.87
CA ALA A 85 -7.75 -4.27 5.42
C ALA A 85 -6.47 -4.79 4.70
N VAL A 86 -5.35 -4.91 5.42
CA VAL A 86 -4.12 -5.54 4.90
C VAL A 86 -4.29 -7.00 4.48
N PHE A 87 -5.35 -7.68 4.94
CA PHE A 87 -5.66 -9.05 4.52
C PHE A 87 -6.59 -9.13 3.31
N SER A 88 -7.33 -8.05 3.00
CA SER A 88 -8.34 -8.04 1.94
C SER A 88 -7.91 -7.27 0.70
N VAL A 89 -7.05 -6.25 0.84
CA VAL A 89 -6.51 -5.50 -0.31
C VAL A 89 -5.29 -6.24 -0.85
N PRO A 90 -5.31 -6.72 -2.10
CA PRO A 90 -4.16 -7.36 -2.73
C PRO A 90 -2.96 -6.42 -2.76
N TYR A 91 -1.76 -6.97 -2.52
CA TYR A 91 -0.54 -6.19 -2.64
C TYR A 91 0.65 -7.02 -3.12
N ALA A 92 1.56 -6.34 -3.79
CA ALA A 92 2.82 -6.91 -4.26
C ALA A 92 3.97 -5.96 -3.94
N ARG A 93 5.19 -6.50 -3.93
CA ARG A 93 6.42 -5.71 -3.75
C ARG A 93 7.14 -5.62 -5.08
N LEU A 94 7.50 -4.41 -5.48
CA LEU A 94 8.36 -4.16 -6.64
C LEU A 94 9.80 -4.43 -6.21
N GLU A 95 10.51 -5.31 -6.91
CA GLU A 95 11.87 -5.71 -6.53
C GLU A 95 12.93 -4.68 -6.93
N ALA A 96 12.78 -4.07 -8.09
CA ALA A 96 13.68 -3.03 -8.59
C ALA A 96 13.01 -1.66 -8.49
N TRP A 97 13.69 -0.69 -7.87
CA TRP A 97 13.20 0.68 -7.74
C TRP A 97 14.25 1.67 -8.26
N PRO A 98 13.85 2.71 -9.02
CA PRO A 98 12.51 3.03 -9.51
C PRO A 98 12.08 2.23 -10.75
N LYS A 99 12.93 1.32 -11.27
CA LYS A 99 12.70 0.59 -12.53
C LYS A 99 11.37 -0.17 -12.59
N GLY A 100 10.88 -0.70 -11.47
CA GLY A 100 9.59 -1.38 -11.38
C GLY A 100 8.39 -0.53 -11.80
N LEU A 101 8.51 0.81 -11.82
CA LEU A 101 7.49 1.71 -12.35
C LEU A 101 7.31 1.58 -13.86
N GLU A 102 8.33 1.09 -14.60
CA GLU A 102 8.22 0.82 -16.04
C GLU A 102 7.13 -0.22 -16.30
N ALA A 103 7.10 -1.32 -15.54
CA ALA A 103 6.05 -2.34 -15.67
C ALA A 103 4.64 -1.78 -15.39
N VAL A 104 4.52 -0.83 -14.46
CA VAL A 104 3.24 -0.15 -14.17
C VAL A 104 2.81 0.71 -15.37
N ARG A 105 3.74 1.44 -16.00
CA ARG A 105 3.47 2.22 -17.22
C ARG A 105 3.13 1.33 -18.42
N GLU A 106 3.87 0.25 -18.62
CA GLU A 106 3.66 -0.73 -19.69
C GLU A 106 2.30 -1.43 -19.55
N ALA A 107 1.83 -1.65 -18.32
CA ALA A 107 0.46 -2.12 -18.03
C ALA A 107 -0.63 -1.07 -18.28
N GLY A 108 -0.28 0.10 -18.82
CA GLY A 108 -1.22 1.15 -19.26
C GLY A 108 -1.70 2.08 -18.14
N PHE A 109 -1.06 2.07 -16.97
CA PHE A 109 -1.45 2.96 -15.88
C PHE A 109 -0.89 4.36 -16.07
N ARG A 110 -1.73 5.36 -15.86
CA ARG A 110 -1.26 6.73 -15.63
C ARG A 110 -0.73 6.84 -14.20
N LEU A 111 0.59 7.02 -14.07
CA LEU A 111 1.21 7.34 -12.78
C LEU A 111 0.96 8.81 -12.41
N LEU A 112 0.47 9.03 -11.20
CA LEU A 112 0.27 10.34 -10.61
C LEU A 112 1.02 10.43 -9.28
N ALA A 113 2.04 11.27 -9.23
CA ALA A 113 2.80 11.55 -8.02
C ALA A 113 2.03 12.53 -7.13
N LEU A 114 1.73 12.12 -5.89
CA LEU A 114 1.13 13.01 -4.91
C LEU A 114 2.24 13.75 -4.15
N THR A 115 2.26 15.07 -4.28
CA THR A 115 3.29 15.95 -3.69
C THR A 115 2.65 17.25 -3.21
N PRO A 116 3.17 17.87 -2.14
CA PRO A 116 2.74 19.19 -1.69
C PRO A 116 3.39 20.34 -2.49
N ASP A 117 4.17 20.07 -3.53
CA ASP A 117 4.79 21.10 -4.38
C ASP A 117 3.75 22.10 -4.90
N ALA A 118 3.99 23.39 -4.72
CA ALA A 118 3.07 24.46 -5.12
C ALA A 118 2.83 24.53 -6.65
N LYS A 119 3.70 23.92 -7.46
CA LYS A 119 3.55 23.81 -8.91
C LYS A 119 2.76 22.57 -9.34
N ALA A 120 2.38 21.71 -8.40
CA ALA A 120 1.63 20.50 -8.71
C ALA A 120 0.24 20.84 -9.23
N THR A 121 -0.22 20.06 -10.21
CA THR A 121 -1.60 20.08 -10.67
C THR A 121 -2.53 19.64 -9.53
N SER A 122 -3.62 20.38 -9.31
CA SER A 122 -4.60 20.01 -8.29
C SER A 122 -5.24 18.65 -8.59
N ILE A 123 -5.69 17.94 -7.55
CA ILE A 123 -6.35 16.63 -7.71
C ILE A 123 -7.64 16.75 -8.55
N ASP A 124 -8.37 17.86 -8.39
CA ASP A 124 -9.61 18.13 -9.13
C ASP A 124 -9.34 18.27 -10.63
N GLU A 125 -8.28 18.99 -11.00
CA GLU A 125 -7.87 19.17 -12.39
C GLU A 125 -7.26 17.88 -12.99
N ALA A 126 -6.43 17.17 -12.22
CA ALA A 126 -5.87 15.89 -12.63
C ALA A 126 -6.97 14.81 -12.84
N ALA A 127 -8.12 14.99 -12.19
CA ALA A 127 -9.33 14.19 -12.33
C ALA A 127 -9.07 12.67 -12.42
N PRO A 128 -8.35 12.07 -11.43
CA PRO A 128 -7.94 10.66 -11.49
C PRO A 128 -9.13 9.69 -11.62
N HIS A 129 -10.30 10.09 -11.14
CA HIS A 129 -11.55 9.32 -11.25
C HIS A 129 -12.02 9.11 -12.71
N ARG A 130 -11.58 9.95 -13.65
CA ARG A 130 -11.90 9.86 -15.09
C ARG A 130 -10.92 9.00 -15.88
N LEU A 131 -9.79 8.66 -15.28
CA LEU A 131 -8.76 7.85 -15.95
C LEU A 131 -9.17 6.37 -15.93
N GLU A 132 -8.90 5.68 -17.03
CA GLU A 132 -9.27 4.28 -17.18
C GLU A 132 -8.49 3.36 -16.24
N ARG A 133 -7.18 3.61 -16.14
CA ARG A 133 -6.19 2.95 -15.28
C ARG A 133 -5.28 4.00 -14.63
N VAL A 134 -5.27 4.08 -13.31
CA VAL A 134 -4.53 5.09 -12.55
C VAL A 134 -3.74 4.47 -11.40
N ALA A 135 -2.50 4.93 -11.24
CA ALA A 135 -1.63 4.54 -10.15
C ALA A 135 -1.22 5.80 -9.36
N LEU A 136 -1.70 5.91 -8.12
CA LEU A 136 -1.40 7.03 -7.23
C LEU A 136 -0.14 6.71 -6.43
N MET A 137 0.90 7.54 -6.57
CA MET A 137 2.15 7.36 -5.85
C MET A 137 2.17 8.17 -4.56
N LEU A 138 2.57 7.53 -3.47
CA LEU A 138 2.72 8.08 -2.13
C LEU A 138 4.16 7.86 -1.67
N GLY A 139 4.81 8.91 -1.19
CA GLY A 139 6.17 8.85 -0.65
C GLY A 139 6.20 8.74 0.87
N ALA A 140 7.42 8.70 1.42
CA ALA A 140 7.66 8.79 2.85
C ALA A 140 7.20 10.15 3.40
N GLU A 141 6.82 10.21 4.67
CA GLU A 141 6.35 11.45 5.31
C GLU A 141 7.45 12.54 5.36
N GLY A 142 8.71 12.14 5.52
CA GLY A 142 9.85 13.04 5.55
C GLY A 142 10.31 13.45 4.15
N ASP A 143 10.97 12.52 3.46
CA ASP A 143 11.63 12.80 2.19
C ASP A 143 10.67 12.89 1.00
N GLY A 144 9.40 12.45 1.15
CA GLY A 144 8.45 12.40 0.07
C GLY A 144 8.77 11.31 -0.96
N LEU A 145 8.43 11.58 -2.22
CA LEU A 145 8.81 10.76 -3.38
C LEU A 145 10.19 11.19 -3.86
N SER A 146 11.01 10.24 -4.32
CA SER A 146 12.30 10.59 -4.94
C SER A 146 12.08 11.26 -6.30
N THR A 147 12.94 12.24 -6.63
CA THR A 147 12.88 13.05 -7.88
C THR A 147 13.88 12.59 -8.91
#